data_AF-A0A8J8DHT7-F1
#
_entry.id   AF-A0A8J8DHT7-F1
#
_cell.length_a   1.000
_cell.length_b   1.000
_cell.length_c   1.000
_cell.angle_alpha   90.00
_cell.angle_beta   90.00
_cell.angle_gamma   90.00
#
_symmetry.space_group_name_H-M   'P 1'
#
loop_
_entity.id
_entity.type
_entity.pdbx_description
1 polymer ?
#
loop_
_entity_poly.entity_id
_entity_poly.type
_entity_poly.pdbx_seq_one_letter_code
_entity_poly.pdbx_strand_id
1 'polypeptide(L)'
;MGGETTSFEYFIVFEFDVTLERLRVKGCTREELRDIVKRRKLKRVNDEFAEVIIQFFEMLLIERKFSDEARLLFLMDENRKDWIEVYSSDVRQLVAVKLFSSADLL
;
A
#
# COMPACT_ATOMS: atom_id res chain seq x y z
N MET A 1 22.15 14.14 -24.18
CA MET A 1 21.04 13.18 -23.97
C MET A 1 21.11 12.75 -22.52
N GLY A 2 20.30 13.36 -21.65
CA GLY A 2 20.25 13.01 -20.23
C GLY A 2 19.37 11.78 -20.08
N GLY A 3 19.96 10.63 -19.76
CA GLY A 3 19.19 9.46 -19.35
C GLY A 3 18.61 9.76 -17.98
N GLU A 4 17.32 10.09 -17.91
CA GLU A 4 16.58 10.02 -16.67
C GLU A 4 16.68 8.58 -16.17
N THR A 5 17.42 8.36 -15.10
CA THR A 5 17.40 7.10 -14.37
C THR A 5 15.98 6.94 -13.83
N THR A 6 15.13 6.24 -14.58
CA THR A 6 13.78 5.85 -14.14
C THR A 6 13.94 4.97 -12.91
N SER A 7 13.73 5.55 -11.73
CA SER A 7 13.70 4.81 -10.48
C SER A 7 12.53 3.83 -10.52
N PHE A 8 12.83 2.53 -10.37
CA PHE A 8 11.86 1.46 -10.32
C PHE A 8 11.49 1.21 -8.86
N GLU A 9 10.21 1.35 -8.54
CA GLU A 9 9.68 1.08 -7.20
C GLU A 9 8.67 -0.06 -7.24
N TYR A 10 8.75 -0.94 -6.25
CA TYR A 10 7.83 -2.06 -6.10
C TYR A 10 7.14 -2.01 -4.74
N PHE A 11 5.87 -2.39 -4.74
CA PHE A 11 4.96 -2.31 -3.61
C PHE A 11 4.31 -3.65 -3.37
N ILE A 12 4.01 -3.95 -2.11
CA ILE A 12 2.91 -4.85 -1.77
C ILE A 12 1.69 -3.99 -1.47
N VAL A 13 0.54 -4.40 -1.98
CA VAL A 13 -0.72 -3.67 -1.86
C VAL A 13 -1.73 -4.55 -1.15
N PHE A 14 -2.26 -4.03 -0.06
CA PHE A 14 -3.41 -4.54 0.66
C PHE A 14 -4.62 -3.73 0.26
N GLU A 15 -5.66 -4.40 -0.21
CA GLU A 15 -6.88 -3.75 -0.64
C GLU A 15 -8.09 -4.44 -0.02
N PHE A 16 -8.98 -3.65 0.56
CA PHE A 16 -10.23 -4.10 1.11
C PHE A 16 -11.40 -3.46 0.36
N ASP A 17 -12.23 -4.30 -0.25
CA ASP A 17 -13.50 -3.90 -0.85
C ASP A 17 -14.59 -4.03 0.22
N VAL A 18 -15.11 -2.89 0.68
CA VAL A 18 -16.06 -2.81 1.80
C VAL A 18 -17.39 -3.46 1.43
N THR A 19 -17.85 -3.27 0.19
CA THR A 19 -19.12 -3.81 -0.27
C THR A 19 -19.11 -5.34 -0.35
N LEU A 20 -17.96 -5.92 -0.73
CA LEU A 20 -17.80 -7.37 -0.89
C LEU A 20 -17.13 -8.04 0.30
N GLU A 21 -16.78 -7.28 1.35
CA GLU A 21 -16.00 -7.73 2.50
C GLU A 21 -14.76 -8.55 2.12
N ARG A 22 -14.09 -8.12 1.03
CA ARG A 22 -13.03 -8.89 0.39
C ARG A 22 -11.69 -8.20 0.53
N LEU A 23 -10.79 -8.87 1.24
CA LEU A 23 -9.37 -8.55 1.27
C LEU A 23 -8.66 -9.13 0.04
N ARG A 24 -7.73 -8.35 -0.52
CA ARG A 24 -6.79 -8.76 -1.58
C ARG A 24 -5.40 -8.28 -1.23
N VAL A 25 -4.42 -9.15 -1.46
CA VAL A 25 -3.00 -8.84 -1.35
C VAL A 25 -2.38 -9.05 -2.72
N LYS A 26 -1.56 -8.11 -3.19
CA LYS A 26 -0.80 -8.27 -4.44
C LYS A 26 0.46 -7.43 -4.45
N GLY A 27 1.50 -7.93 -5.11
CA GLY A 27 2.64 -7.10 -5.49
C GLY A 27 2.34 -6.28 -6.75
N CYS A 28 2.89 -5.08 -6.85
CA CYS A 28 2.83 -4.30 -8.08
C CYS A 28 3.95 -3.25 -8.17
N THR A 29 4.23 -2.80 -9.38
CA THR A 29 5.10 -1.66 -9.66
C THR A 29 4.40 -0.34 -9.32
N ARG A 30 5.17 0.76 -9.28
CA ARG A 30 4.62 2.12 -9.17
C ARG A 30 3.60 2.44 -10.27
N GLU A 31 3.87 2.04 -11.51
CA GLU A 31 2.98 2.30 -12.65
C GLU A 31 1.64 1.58 -12.49
N GLU A 32 1.69 0.32 -12.11
CA GLU A 32 0.49 -0.47 -11.81
C GLU A 32 -0.29 0.11 -10.61
N LEU A 33 0.41 0.57 -9.55
CA LEU A 33 -0.23 1.24 -8.42
C LEU A 33 -0.98 2.50 -8.87
N ARG A 34 -0.37 3.35 -9.70
CA ARG A 34 -1.03 4.54 -10.27
C ARG A 34 -2.27 4.15 -11.07
N ASP A 35 -2.17 3.11 -11.86
CA ASP A 35 -3.28 2.58 -12.64
C ASP A 35 -4.44 2.07 -11.77
N ILE A 36 -4.12 1.37 -10.68
CA ILE A 36 -5.10 0.89 -9.68
C ILE A 36 -5.82 2.08 -9.04
N VAL A 37 -5.06 3.05 -8.54
CA VAL A 37 -5.58 4.27 -7.89
C VAL A 37 -6.51 5.02 -8.84
N LYS A 38 -6.07 5.25 -10.08
CA LYS A 38 -6.85 5.97 -11.10
C LYS A 38 -8.13 5.22 -11.47
N ARG A 39 -8.05 3.93 -11.82
CA ARG A 39 -9.22 3.14 -12.26
C ARG A 39 -10.27 3.00 -11.16
N ARG A 40 -9.83 2.94 -9.90
CA ARG A 40 -10.71 2.77 -8.74
C ARG A 40 -11.12 4.10 -8.09
N LYS A 41 -10.69 5.23 -8.64
CA LYS A 41 -10.97 6.59 -8.14
C LYS A 41 -10.58 6.76 -6.67
N LEU A 42 -9.48 6.14 -6.27
CA LEU A 42 -8.97 6.23 -4.90
C LEU A 42 -8.30 7.60 -4.70
N LYS A 43 -8.53 8.19 -3.53
CA LYS A 43 -7.89 9.43 -3.10
C LYS A 43 -6.80 9.12 -2.10
N ARG A 44 -5.71 9.88 -2.15
CA ARG A 44 -4.63 9.78 -1.19
C ARG A 44 -5.09 10.26 0.18
N VAL A 45 -4.76 9.52 1.24
CA VAL A 45 -4.98 9.90 2.64
C VAL A 45 -3.62 10.16 3.28
N ASN A 46 -3.42 11.35 3.84
CA ASN A 46 -2.15 11.78 4.42
C ASN A 46 -2.31 12.40 5.84
N ASP A 47 -3.51 12.35 6.40
CA ASP A 47 -3.83 12.85 7.74
C ASP A 47 -3.89 11.70 8.76
N GLU A 48 -4.34 12.01 9.97
CA GLU A 48 -4.50 11.03 11.07
C GLU A 48 -5.40 9.83 10.68
N PHE A 49 -6.27 9.99 9.69
CA PHE A 49 -7.12 8.89 9.21
C PHE A 49 -6.31 7.80 8.50
N ALA A 50 -5.12 8.12 7.97
CA ALA A 50 -4.23 7.13 7.39
C ALA A 50 -3.81 6.07 8.43
N GLU A 51 -3.54 6.48 9.68
CA GLU A 51 -3.15 5.59 10.77
C GLU A 51 -4.26 4.60 11.13
N VAL A 52 -5.50 5.11 11.17
CA VAL A 52 -6.69 4.28 11.43
C VAL A 52 -6.85 3.20 10.35
N ILE A 53 -6.62 3.55 9.08
CA ILE A 53 -6.67 2.59 7.98
C ILE A 53 -5.54 1.55 8.10
N ILE A 54 -4.33 1.97 8.46
CA ILE A 54 -3.20 1.05 8.65
C ILE A 54 -3.51 0.03 9.75
N GLN A 55 -3.92 0.50 10.93
CA GLN A 55 -4.30 -0.38 12.06
C GLN A 55 -5.45 -1.32 11.70
N PHE A 56 -6.43 -0.83 10.94
CA PHE A 56 -7.50 -1.68 10.40
C PHE A 56 -6.94 -2.81 9.53
N PHE A 57 -6.00 -2.52 8.62
CA PHE A 57 -5.37 -3.55 7.79
C PHE A 57 -4.50 -4.50 8.60
N GLU A 58 -3.76 -4.06 9.61
CA GLU A 58 -2.98 -4.95 10.47
C GLU A 58 -3.87 -6.00 11.14
N MET A 59 -4.97 -5.57 11.78
CA MET A 59 -5.93 -6.49 12.40
C MET A 59 -6.57 -7.40 11.35
N LEU A 60 -7.01 -6.84 10.22
CA LEU A 60 -7.69 -7.60 9.17
C LEU A 60 -6.78 -8.66 8.53
N LEU A 61 -5.49 -8.34 8.31
CA LEU A 61 -4.51 -9.29 7.79
C LEU A 61 -4.29 -10.46 8.77
N ILE A 62 -4.18 -10.18 10.07
CA ILE A 62 -4.07 -11.21 11.12
C ILE A 62 -5.33 -12.09 11.11
N GLU A 63 -6.52 -11.49 11.14
CA GLU A 63 -7.80 -12.22 11.15
C GLU A 63 -7.95 -13.13 9.92
N ARG A 64 -7.52 -12.64 8.75
CA ARG A 64 -7.58 -13.38 7.47
C ARG A 64 -6.36 -14.29 7.24
N LYS A 65 -5.49 -14.47 8.25
CA LYS A 65 -4.33 -15.37 8.25
C LYS A 65 -3.21 -15.00 7.25
N PHE A 66 -3.05 -13.72 6.97
CA PHE A 66 -1.93 -13.13 6.22
C PHE A 66 -0.84 -12.64 7.21
N SER A 67 -0.27 -13.57 7.98
CA SER A 67 0.61 -13.23 9.11
C SER A 67 1.92 -12.55 8.69
N ASP A 68 2.50 -12.96 7.55
CA ASP A 68 3.75 -12.39 7.06
C ASP A 68 3.53 -10.96 6.55
N GLU A 69 2.42 -10.72 5.86
CA GLU A 69 2.01 -9.40 5.41
C GLU A 69 1.64 -8.47 6.56
N ALA A 70 0.94 -8.98 7.57
CA ALA A 70 0.64 -8.23 8.79
C ALA A 70 1.94 -7.80 9.48
N ARG A 71 2.90 -8.72 9.62
CA ARG A 71 4.21 -8.43 10.21
C ARG A 71 4.99 -7.41 9.38
N LEU A 72 4.94 -7.50 8.06
CA LEU A 72 5.56 -6.53 7.17
C LEU A 72 4.97 -5.14 7.33
N LEU A 73 3.64 -5.02 7.35
CA LEU A 73 2.95 -3.74 7.53
C LEU A 73 3.36 -3.10 8.86
N PHE A 74 3.30 -3.88 9.94
CA PHE A 74 3.71 -3.47 11.28
C PHE A 74 5.16 -2.95 11.31
N LEU A 75 6.11 -3.72 10.77
CA LEU A 75 7.51 -3.32 10.74
C LEU A 75 7.74 -2.03 9.93
N MET A 76 6.99 -1.83 8.85
CA MET A 76 7.12 -0.62 8.03
C MET A 76 6.48 0.59 8.71
N ASP A 77 5.37 0.42 9.44
CA ASP A 77 4.74 1.53 10.17
C ASP A 77 5.62 2.01 11.32
N GLU A 78 6.29 1.08 12.02
CA GLU A 78 7.23 1.43 13.09
C GLU A 78 8.52 2.09 12.58
N ASN A 79 9.07 1.63 11.45
CA ASN A 79 10.45 1.97 11.05
C ASN A 79 10.57 2.86 9.81
N ARG A 80 9.58 2.86 8.92
CA ARG A 80 9.62 3.51 7.60
C ARG A 80 8.22 3.96 7.15
N LYS A 81 7.55 4.77 7.98
CA LYS A 81 6.18 5.21 7.70
C LYS A 81 6.02 5.97 6.39
N ASP A 82 7.07 6.65 5.93
CA ASP A 82 7.15 7.31 4.63
C ASP A 82 7.10 6.35 3.43
N TRP A 83 7.32 5.05 3.66
CA TRP A 83 7.18 3.98 2.67
C TRP A 83 5.76 3.42 2.59
N ILE A 84 4.85 3.87 3.46
CA ILE A 84 3.46 3.44 3.48
C ILE A 84 2.59 4.46 2.76
N GLU A 85 1.73 3.92 1.93
CA GLU A 85 0.92 4.65 1.00
C GLU A 85 -0.56 4.31 1.14
N VAL A 86 -1.32 5.20 1.80
CA VAL A 86 -2.73 4.98 2.10
C VAL A 86 -3.64 5.69 1.09
N TYR A 87 -4.61 4.95 0.58
CA TYR A 87 -5.62 5.45 -0.33
C TYR A 87 -7.01 4.96 0.04
N SER A 88 -8.01 5.81 -0.21
CA SER A 88 -9.38 5.55 0.21
C SER A 88 -10.40 6.04 -0.82
N SER A 89 -11.55 5.38 -0.82
CA SER A 89 -12.80 5.82 -1.43
C SER A 89 -13.95 5.30 -0.58
N ASP A 90 -15.17 5.73 -0.89
CA ASP A 90 -16.38 5.35 -0.14
C ASP A 90 -16.58 3.83 -0.02
N VAL A 91 -16.01 3.03 -0.93
CA VAL A 91 -16.21 1.57 -0.99
C VAL A 91 -14.92 0.77 -0.94
N ARG A 92 -13.75 1.41 -0.88
CA ARG A 92 -12.45 0.73 -0.90
C ARG A 92 -11.42 1.43 -0.05
N GLN A 93 -10.70 0.63 0.72
CA GLN A 93 -9.48 1.02 1.42
C GLN A 93 -8.29 0.32 0.76
N LEU A 94 -7.16 1.01 0.64
CA LEU A 94 -5.95 0.47 0.04
C LEU A 94 -4.72 0.98 0.79
N VAL A 95 -3.86 0.07 1.22
CA VAL A 95 -2.55 0.37 1.80
C VAL A 95 -1.50 -0.25 0.89
N ALA A 96 -0.61 0.58 0.36
CA ALA A 96 0.53 0.16 -0.43
C ALA A 96 1.81 0.35 0.40
N VAL A 97 2.59 -0.69 0.57
CA VAL A 97 3.86 -0.67 1.30
C VAL A 97 4.97 -0.82 0.30
N LYS A 98 5.83 0.20 0.17
CA LYS A 98 7.02 0.14 -0.68
C LYS A 98 7.96 -0.94 -0.14
N LEU A 99 8.46 -1.81 -1.01
CA LEU A 99 9.42 -2.86 -0.67
C LEU A 99 10.83 -2.49 -1.07
N PHE A 100 11.00 -1.85 -2.21
CA PHE A 100 12.30 -1.37 -2.67
C PHE A 100 12.18 -0.22 -3.67
N SER A 101 13.28 0.55 -3.77
CA SER A 101 13.54 1.56 -4.79
C SER A 101 14.83 1.20 -5.52
N SER A 102 14.87 1.23 -6.85
CA SER A 102 16.14 1.06 -7.56
C SER A 102 17.11 2.22 -7.31
N ALA A 103 16.61 3.37 -6.85
CA ALA A 103 17.45 4.48 -6.39
C ALA A 103 18.21 4.18 -5.08
N ASP A 104 17.75 3.23 -4.27
CA ASP A 104 18.45 2.82 -3.03
C ASP A 104 19.62 1.85 -3.31
N LEU A 105 19.76 1.40 -4.57
CA LEU A 105 20.79 0.46 -5.02
C LEU A 105 21.96 1.13 -5.74
N LEU A 106 21.91 2.46 -5.90
CA LEU A 106 22.92 3.30 -6.57
C LEU A 106 23.68 4.13 -5.54
#